data_AF-A0AAE1RQG9-F1
#
_entry.id   AF-A0AAE1RQG9-F1
#
_cell.length_a   1.000
_cell.length_b   1.000
_cell.length_c   1.000
_cell.angle_alpha   90.00
_cell.angle_beta   90.00
_cell.angle_gamma   90.00
#
_symmetry.space_group_name_H-M   'P 1'
#
loop_
_entity.id
_entity.type
_entity.pdbx_description
1 polymer ?
#
loop_
_entity_poly.entity_id
_entity_poly.type
_entity_poly.pdbx_seq_one_letter_code
_entity_poly.pdbx_strand_id
1 'polypeptide(L)'
;MALVSFKYWDDCVDPHDLEAVWVDPVVRAEWLNAGETKGSKVHLSRDPDGQPYLTQTEMKAVTGIIVRRHFLSQIDSDMLCAIAELESDRQLLATQFNKKSKEITMGIMQILPKTADWLVSDLGYRTYEVATDSKLLYKPFVNVYLGAAYLKWLSNYEQKERSEEFTVRAYKGVLRRQLISPLCHFGEAISLSKRPYHRGKSLMSILCPLQHLLLEFLKRKVQSIQLGTLELVQKTWKKCGIIPA
;
A
#
# COMPACT_ATOMS: atom_id res chain seq x y z
N MET A 1 -9.02 -3.26 27.74
CA MET A 1 -7.72 -3.13 27.04
C MET A 1 -7.49 -1.66 26.79
N ALA A 2 -6.33 -1.10 27.18
CA ALA A 2 -6.02 0.30 26.91
C ALA A 2 -6.04 0.56 25.39
N LEU A 3 -6.79 1.58 24.97
CA LEU A 3 -6.87 2.01 23.57
C LEU A 3 -5.49 2.54 23.17
N VAL A 4 -4.86 1.95 22.14
CA VAL A 4 -3.65 2.54 21.56
C VAL A 4 -4.10 3.79 20.82
N SER A 5 -3.50 4.93 21.16
CA SER A 5 -3.77 6.21 20.51
C SER A 5 -2.45 6.93 20.32
N PHE A 6 -2.21 7.41 19.11
CA PHE A 6 -1.04 8.21 18.79
C PHE A 6 -1.50 9.63 18.46
N LYS A 7 -0.85 10.61 19.10
CA LYS A 7 -1.06 12.02 18.79
C LYS A 7 0.11 12.58 17.99
N TYR A 8 1.32 12.15 18.33
CA TYR A 8 2.55 12.61 17.72
C TYR A 8 3.30 11.45 17.07
N TRP A 9 4.13 11.76 16.08
CA TRP A 9 5.09 10.83 15.49
C TRP A 9 6.02 10.23 16.56
N ASP A 10 6.43 11.05 17.54
CA ASP A 10 7.23 10.65 18.70
C ASP A 10 6.59 9.56 19.56
N ASP A 11 5.26 9.39 19.49
CA ASP A 11 4.56 8.36 20.26
C ASP A 11 4.67 6.97 19.59
N CYS A 12 4.96 6.91 18.28
CA CYS A 12 4.90 5.68 17.49
C CYS A 12 6.17 5.37 16.66
N VAL A 13 7.18 6.23 16.65
CA VAL A 13 8.40 6.07 15.86
C VAL A 13 9.65 6.22 16.73
N ASP A 14 10.68 5.41 16.44
CA ASP A 14 11.98 5.51 17.10
C ASP A 14 12.68 6.84 16.75
N PRO A 15 13.42 7.49 17.68
CA PRO A 15 14.10 8.75 17.40
C PRO A 15 15.01 8.73 16.16
N HIS A 16 15.69 7.61 15.86
CA HIS A 16 16.55 7.49 14.68
C HIS A 16 15.76 7.41 13.37
N ASP A 17 14.57 6.80 13.42
CA ASP A 17 13.65 6.75 12.30
C ASP A 17 12.98 8.12 12.09
N LEU A 18 12.56 8.80 13.17
CA LEU A 18 11.97 10.13 13.11
C LEU A 18 12.95 11.17 12.55
N GLU A 19 14.22 11.12 12.97
CA GLU A 19 15.27 11.97 12.39
C GLU A 19 15.46 11.72 10.90
N ALA A 20 15.36 10.46 10.44
CA ALA A 20 15.47 10.14 9.03
C ALA A 20 14.30 10.68 8.21
N VAL A 21 13.10 10.74 8.78
CA VAL A 21 11.95 11.40 8.16
C VAL A 21 12.17 12.91 8.07
N TRP A 22 12.70 13.56 9.12
CA TRP A 22 13.06 14.99 9.09
C TRP A 22 14.14 15.35 8.05
N VAL A 23 15.03 14.40 7.73
CA VAL A 23 16.06 14.59 6.71
C VAL A 23 15.46 14.62 5.30
N ASP A 24 14.33 13.93 5.07
CA ASP A 24 13.65 13.94 3.77
C ASP A 24 13.17 15.36 3.43
N PRO A 25 13.61 15.94 2.31
CA PRO A 25 13.33 17.34 1.99
C PRO A 25 11.85 17.59 1.70
N VAL A 26 11.12 16.60 1.19
CA VAL A 26 9.71 16.74 0.82
C VAL A 26 8.86 16.67 2.08
N VAL A 27 9.12 15.71 2.97
CA VAL A 27 8.44 15.63 4.28
C VAL A 27 8.78 16.85 5.13
N ARG A 28 10.05 17.27 5.20
CA ARG A 28 10.44 18.46 5.94
C ARG A 28 9.69 19.70 5.46
N ALA A 29 9.54 19.88 4.14
CA ALA A 29 8.77 20.99 3.59
C ALA A 29 7.29 20.91 3.98
N GLU A 30 6.69 19.72 3.91
CA GLU A 30 5.30 19.48 4.33
C GLU A 30 5.08 19.83 5.81
N TRP A 31 5.95 19.34 6.69
CA TRP A 31 5.90 19.60 8.12
C TRP A 31 6.11 21.07 8.46
N LEU A 32 7.08 21.74 7.84
CA LEU A 32 7.29 23.18 8.05
C LEU A 32 6.08 24.00 7.59
N ASN A 33 5.44 23.62 6.48
CA ASN A 33 4.22 24.28 6.00
C ASN A 33 3.02 24.05 6.94
N ALA A 34 3.00 22.91 7.65
CA ALA A 34 2.02 22.62 8.70
C ALA A 34 2.33 23.33 10.04
N GLY A 35 3.46 24.04 10.14
CA GLY A 35 3.89 24.74 11.35
C GLY A 35 4.65 23.86 12.35
N GLU A 36 5.03 22.65 11.95
CA GLU A 36 5.82 21.75 12.79
C GLU A 36 7.28 22.19 12.84
N THR A 37 7.92 22.03 13.99
CA THR A 37 9.30 22.47 14.22
C THR A 37 10.18 21.32 14.67
N LYS A 38 11.35 21.17 14.05
CA LYS A 38 12.33 20.15 14.45
C LYS A 38 12.76 20.35 15.91
N GLY A 39 12.76 19.26 16.69
CA GLY A 39 13.06 19.28 18.12
C GLY A 39 11.82 19.46 19.01
N SER A 40 10.66 19.78 18.44
CA SER A 40 9.36 19.63 19.10
C SER A 40 8.69 18.33 18.67
N LYS A 41 7.70 17.88 19.44
CA LYS A 41 6.88 16.72 19.05
C LYS A 41 6.10 17.04 17.77
N VAL A 42 6.15 16.16 16.79
CA VAL A 42 5.51 16.37 15.48
C VAL A 42 4.12 15.76 15.47
N HIS A 43 3.09 16.52 15.11
CA HIS A 43 1.72 15.99 15.08
C HIS A 43 1.53 14.97 13.95
N LEU A 44 0.71 13.95 14.21
CA LEU A 44 0.20 13.06 13.17
C LEU A 44 -0.98 13.70 12.44
N SER A 45 -1.00 13.53 11.12
CA SER A 45 -2.14 13.87 10.28
C SER A 45 -3.39 13.09 10.68
N ARG A 46 -4.57 13.71 10.56
CA ARG A 46 -5.87 13.10 10.90
C ARG A 46 -6.85 13.18 9.74
N ASP A 47 -7.53 12.08 9.48
CA ASP A 47 -8.59 12.02 8.48
C ASP A 47 -9.86 12.74 8.99
N PRO A 48 -10.90 12.92 8.16
CA PRO A 48 -12.15 13.56 8.59
C PRO A 48 -12.84 12.85 9.77
N ASP A 49 -12.55 11.57 10.00
CA ASP A 49 -13.06 10.77 11.12
C ASP A 49 -12.15 10.86 12.37
N GLY A 50 -11.09 11.65 12.28
CA GLY A 50 -10.12 11.89 13.36
C GLY A 50 -9.10 10.76 13.54
N GLN A 51 -9.03 9.77 12.65
CA GLN A 51 -8.06 8.69 12.74
C GLN A 51 -6.67 9.15 12.28
N PRO A 52 -5.60 8.76 12.99
CA PRO A 52 -4.25 9.07 12.57
C PRO A 52 -3.87 8.27 11.32
N TYR A 53 -3.36 8.96 10.31
CA TYR A 53 -2.91 8.38 9.06
C TYR A 53 -1.61 9.04 8.61
N LEU A 54 -0.89 8.38 7.69
CA LEU A 54 0.25 8.98 7.00
C LEU A 54 -0.22 9.67 5.73
N THR A 55 0.27 10.90 5.50
CA THR A 55 0.12 11.53 4.19
C THR A 55 0.86 10.70 3.13
N GLN A 56 0.58 10.96 1.85
CA GLN A 56 1.27 10.26 0.77
C GLN A 56 2.79 10.55 0.78
N THR A 57 3.18 11.77 1.16
CA THR A 57 4.58 12.18 1.31
C THR A 57 5.26 11.43 2.46
N GLU A 58 4.62 11.41 3.62
CA GLU A 58 5.11 10.69 4.80
C GLU A 58 5.23 9.19 4.52
N MET A 59 4.22 8.59 3.89
CA MET A 59 4.24 7.17 3.53
C MET A 59 5.41 6.84 2.58
N LYS A 60 5.65 7.67 1.55
CA LYS A 60 6.78 7.51 0.63
C LYS A 60 8.13 7.61 1.33
N ALA A 61 8.27 8.52 2.29
CA ALA A 61 9.50 8.62 3.07
C ALA A 61 9.71 7.37 3.94
N VAL A 62 8.67 6.90 4.64
CA VAL A 62 8.75 5.68 5.47
C VAL A 62 9.14 4.47 4.63
N THR A 63 8.47 4.22 3.50
CA THR A 63 8.80 3.08 2.62
C THR A 63 10.21 3.21 2.04
N GLY A 64 10.59 4.40 1.57
CA GLY A 64 11.92 4.68 1.04
C GLY A 64 13.03 4.45 2.07
N ILE A 65 12.85 4.89 3.32
CA ILE A 65 13.79 4.67 4.42
C ILE A 65 13.93 3.17 4.70
N ILE A 66 12.82 2.44 4.84
CA ILE A 66 12.81 1.00 5.11
C ILE A 66 13.52 0.22 3.99
N VAL A 67 13.15 0.48 2.73
CA VAL A 67 13.73 -0.21 1.57
C VAL A 67 15.23 0.06 1.49
N ARG A 68 15.65 1.32 1.64
CA ARG A 68 17.06 1.71 1.59
C ARG A 68 17.88 1.08 2.71
N ARG A 69 17.35 1.05 3.94
CA ARG A 69 18.09 0.56 5.13
C ARG A 69 18.13 -0.97 5.23
N HIS A 70 17.09 -1.68 4.77
CA HIS A 70 16.93 -3.10 5.11
C HIS A 70 16.79 -4.01 3.90
N PHE A 71 16.35 -3.50 2.76
CA PHE A 71 16.04 -4.32 1.58
C PHE A 71 16.93 -3.99 0.37
N LEU A 72 17.83 -3.00 0.46
CA LEU A 72 18.79 -2.62 -0.59
C LEU A 72 18.13 -2.53 -1.98
N SER A 73 16.92 -1.93 -2.04
CA SER A 73 16.13 -1.78 -3.26
C SER A 73 15.67 -3.10 -3.92
N GLN A 74 15.62 -4.21 -3.19
CA GLN A 74 15.03 -5.48 -3.66
C GLN A 74 13.50 -5.46 -3.72
N ILE A 75 12.88 -4.40 -3.18
CA ILE A 75 11.43 -4.20 -3.15
C ILE A 75 11.17 -2.79 -3.64
N ASP A 76 10.19 -2.65 -4.53
CA ASP A 76 9.72 -1.36 -5.01
C ASP A 76 8.97 -0.59 -3.90
N SER A 77 9.39 0.66 -3.65
CA SER A 77 8.78 1.49 -2.61
C SER A 77 7.37 1.97 -2.99
N ASP A 78 7.10 2.16 -4.28
CA ASP A 78 5.78 2.58 -4.75
C ASP A 78 4.76 1.45 -4.62
N MET A 79 5.19 0.19 -4.78
CA MET A 79 4.39 -1.00 -4.49
C MET A 79 4.00 -1.06 -3.01
N LEU A 80 4.93 -0.78 -2.08
CA LEU A 80 4.63 -0.69 -0.66
C LEU A 80 3.62 0.43 -0.35
N CYS A 81 3.80 1.61 -0.97
CA CYS A 81 2.84 2.70 -0.84
C CYS A 81 1.45 2.27 -1.33
N ALA A 82 1.35 1.67 -2.53
CA ALA A 82 0.08 1.23 -3.10
C ALA A 82 -0.62 0.19 -2.21
N ILE A 83 0.13 -0.75 -1.61
CA ILE A 83 -0.43 -1.73 -0.67
C ILE A 83 -0.95 -1.03 0.58
N ALA A 84 -0.19 -0.13 1.20
CA ALA A 84 -0.64 0.64 2.36
C ALA A 84 -1.95 1.41 2.09
N GLU A 85 -2.08 1.99 0.89
CA GLU A 85 -3.32 2.65 0.46
C GLU A 85 -4.48 1.65 0.32
N LEU A 86 -4.24 0.51 -0.34
CA LEU A 86 -5.26 -0.53 -0.59
C LEU A 86 -5.68 -1.32 0.65
N GLU A 87 -4.82 -1.40 1.66
CA GLU A 87 -5.05 -2.19 2.87
C GLU A 87 -5.61 -1.36 4.00
N SER A 88 -5.16 -0.12 4.21
CA SER A 88 -5.59 0.68 5.37
C SER A 88 -5.89 2.14 5.08
N ASP A 89 -5.82 2.59 3.82
CA ASP A 89 -5.81 4.01 3.47
C ASP A 89 -4.73 4.79 4.26
N ARG A 90 -3.58 4.12 4.50
CA ARG A 90 -2.43 4.63 5.28
C ARG A 90 -2.76 4.94 6.76
N GLN A 91 -3.87 4.45 7.30
CA GLN A 91 -4.22 4.61 8.71
C GLN A 91 -3.34 3.74 9.61
N LEU A 92 -2.82 4.33 10.69
CA LEU A 92 -1.89 3.66 11.62
C LEU A 92 -2.60 2.64 12.51
N LEU A 93 -3.76 3.01 13.03
CA LEU A 93 -4.54 2.20 13.99
C LEU A 93 -5.55 1.28 13.30
N ALA A 94 -5.44 1.13 11.99
CA ALA A 94 -6.34 0.29 11.21
C ALA A 94 -6.29 -1.15 11.69
N THR A 95 -7.49 -1.69 11.94
CA THR A 95 -7.69 -3.06 12.39
C THR A 95 -8.79 -3.68 11.55
N GLN A 96 -8.50 -4.81 10.92
CA GLN A 96 -9.52 -5.53 10.16
C GLN A 96 -9.72 -6.92 10.73
N PHE A 97 -10.99 -7.29 10.94
CA PHE A 97 -11.38 -8.62 11.35
C PHE A 97 -11.82 -9.44 10.14
N ASN A 98 -11.07 -10.49 9.84
CA ASN A 98 -11.45 -11.43 8.80
C ASN A 98 -12.41 -12.48 9.38
N LYS A 99 -13.70 -12.37 9.02
CA LYS A 99 -14.74 -13.30 9.48
C LYS A 99 -14.47 -14.76 9.11
N LYS A 100 -13.74 -15.04 8.02
CA LYS A 100 -13.46 -16.41 7.55
C LYS A 100 -12.37 -17.08 8.37
N SER A 101 -11.24 -16.39 8.58
CA SER A 101 -10.13 -16.93 9.37
C SER A 101 -10.29 -16.69 10.89
N LYS A 102 -11.23 -15.82 11.29
CA LYS A 102 -11.40 -15.34 12.68
C LYS A 102 -10.14 -14.68 13.22
N GLU A 103 -9.42 -13.99 12.35
CA GLU A 103 -8.15 -13.36 12.65
C GLU A 103 -8.22 -11.84 12.46
N ILE A 104 -7.35 -11.13 13.19
CA ILE A 104 -7.27 -9.67 13.20
C ILE A 104 -5.94 -9.26 12.59
N THR A 105 -5.99 -8.46 11.53
CA THR A 105 -4.83 -7.79 10.94
C THR A 105 -4.71 -6.37 11.50
N MET A 106 -3.48 -5.89 11.62
CA MET A 106 -3.16 -4.66 12.35
C MET A 106 -2.20 -3.77 11.56
N GLY A 107 -2.39 -2.45 11.66
CA GLY A 107 -1.45 -1.45 11.16
C GLY A 107 -1.62 -1.11 9.68
N ILE A 108 -0.71 -0.28 9.17
CA ILE A 108 -0.78 0.30 7.82
C ILE A 108 -0.80 -0.76 6.70
N MET A 109 -0.01 -1.81 6.86
CA MET A 109 0.14 -2.91 5.91
C MET A 109 -0.75 -4.12 6.26
N GLN A 110 -1.65 -3.99 7.25
CA GLN A 110 -2.58 -5.05 7.68
C GLN A 110 -1.89 -6.41 7.93
N ILE A 111 -0.83 -6.40 8.76
CA ILE A 111 -0.09 -7.61 9.11
C ILE A 111 -0.82 -8.38 10.21
N LEU A 112 -0.91 -9.70 10.02
CA LEU A 112 -1.41 -10.62 11.04
C LEU A 112 -0.34 -10.82 12.13
N PRO A 113 -0.67 -10.79 13.44
CA PRO A 113 0.30 -11.05 14.51
C PRO A 113 1.07 -12.36 14.33
N LYS A 114 0.40 -13.45 13.94
CA LYS A 114 1.07 -14.74 13.65
C LYS A 114 2.06 -14.65 12.50
N THR A 115 1.77 -13.85 11.47
CA THR A 115 2.69 -13.62 10.36
C THR A 115 3.89 -12.80 10.82
N ALA A 116 3.68 -11.77 11.64
CA ALA A 116 4.77 -11.01 12.25
C ALA A 116 5.69 -11.92 13.09
N ASP A 117 5.10 -12.74 13.96
CA ASP A 117 5.83 -13.68 14.80
C ASP A 117 6.68 -14.65 13.97
N TRP A 118 6.11 -15.19 12.88
CA TRP A 118 6.82 -16.08 11.95
C TRP A 118 7.96 -15.36 11.19
N LEU A 119 7.74 -14.13 10.70
CA LEU A 119 8.79 -13.34 10.04
C LEU A 119 9.97 -13.07 10.97
N VAL A 120 9.70 -12.74 12.24
CA VAL A 120 10.72 -12.43 13.25
C VAL A 120 11.43 -13.69 13.73
N SER A 121 10.66 -14.73 14.05
CA SER A 121 11.16 -15.95 14.70
C SER A 121 11.87 -16.86 13.70
N ASP A 122 11.21 -17.18 12.58
CA ASP A 122 11.65 -18.18 11.62
C ASP A 122 12.48 -17.58 10.48
N LEU A 123 12.12 -16.39 9.98
CA LEU A 123 12.85 -15.73 8.87
C LEU A 123 13.91 -14.71 9.33
N GLY A 124 14.01 -14.44 10.64
CA GLY A 124 15.08 -13.62 11.21
C GLY A 124 14.94 -12.11 11.00
N TYR A 125 13.75 -11.60 10.63
CA TYR A 125 13.50 -10.17 10.48
C TYR A 125 13.38 -9.46 11.83
N ARG A 126 14.51 -9.26 12.51
CA ARG A 126 14.60 -8.80 13.91
C ARG A 126 15.06 -7.34 14.08
N THR A 127 15.06 -6.53 13.01
CA THR A 127 15.46 -5.11 13.08
C THR A 127 14.65 -4.33 14.12
N TYR A 128 13.35 -4.58 14.16
CA TYR A 128 12.45 -4.01 15.15
C TYR A 128 12.09 -5.09 16.17
N GLU A 129 12.22 -4.81 17.46
CA GLU A 129 11.86 -5.75 18.52
C GLU A 129 10.32 -5.86 18.63
N VAL A 130 9.72 -6.83 17.93
CA VAL A 130 8.26 -7.04 17.90
C VAL A 130 7.80 -8.14 18.87
N ALA A 131 8.73 -8.94 19.41
CA ALA A 131 8.51 -10.31 19.87
C ALA A 131 7.58 -10.52 21.09
N THR A 132 6.88 -9.50 21.61
CA THR A 132 6.00 -9.70 22.79
C THR A 132 4.73 -8.84 22.81
N ASP A 133 4.65 -7.75 22.04
CA ASP A 133 3.47 -6.88 22.04
C ASP A 133 2.93 -6.64 20.63
N SER A 134 1.78 -7.25 20.32
CA SER A 134 1.09 -7.08 19.04
C SER A 134 0.70 -5.64 18.75
N LYS A 135 0.61 -4.77 19.76
CA LYS A 135 0.35 -3.33 19.57
C LYS A 135 1.50 -2.62 18.86
N LEU A 136 2.71 -3.19 18.85
CA LEU A 136 3.82 -2.65 18.07
C LEU A 136 3.54 -2.68 16.57
N LEU A 137 2.61 -3.52 16.12
CA LEU A 137 2.16 -3.52 14.72
C LEU A 137 1.41 -2.24 14.33
N TYR A 138 0.99 -1.39 15.28
CA TYR A 138 0.45 -0.07 14.94
C TYR A 138 1.54 0.98 14.67
N LYS A 139 2.82 0.68 15.01
CA LYS A 139 3.93 1.57 14.70
C LYS A 139 4.25 1.50 13.21
N PRO A 140 4.31 2.63 12.49
CA PRO A 140 4.39 2.65 11.03
C PRO A 140 5.65 1.96 10.51
N PHE A 141 6.82 2.26 11.08
CA PHE A 141 8.10 1.66 10.65
C PHE A 141 8.14 0.15 10.87
N VAL A 142 7.67 -0.33 12.02
CA VAL A 142 7.58 -1.76 12.34
C VAL A 142 6.68 -2.48 11.34
N ASN A 143 5.50 -1.92 11.10
CA ASN A 143 4.50 -2.55 10.26
C ASN A 143 4.92 -2.56 8.77
N VAL A 144 5.49 -1.46 8.27
CA VAL A 144 6.03 -1.37 6.91
C VAL A 144 7.24 -2.28 6.71
N TYR A 145 8.15 -2.36 7.69
CA TYR A 145 9.27 -3.30 7.65
C TYR A 145 8.82 -4.76 7.52
N LEU A 146 7.84 -5.17 8.33
CA LEU A 146 7.29 -6.53 8.26
C LEU A 146 6.49 -6.77 6.98
N GLY A 147 5.75 -5.78 6.48
CA GLY A 147 5.07 -5.86 5.18
C GLY A 147 6.04 -6.00 4.02
N ALA A 148 7.15 -5.27 4.04
CA ALA A 148 8.25 -5.41 3.09
C ALA A 148 8.90 -6.80 3.17
N ALA A 149 9.20 -7.29 4.38
CA ALA A 149 9.70 -8.64 4.59
C ALA A 149 8.77 -9.71 4.01
N TYR A 150 7.46 -9.56 4.22
CA TYR A 150 6.46 -10.47 3.68
C TYR A 150 6.41 -10.44 2.15
N LEU A 151 6.45 -9.24 1.53
CA LEU A 151 6.50 -9.11 0.07
C LEU A 151 7.76 -9.72 -0.53
N LYS A 152 8.92 -9.53 0.09
CA LYS A 152 10.17 -10.17 -0.34
C LYS A 152 10.10 -11.69 -0.27
N TRP A 153 9.44 -12.23 0.75
CA TRP A 153 9.21 -13.67 0.83
C TRP A 153 8.25 -14.14 -0.29
N LEU A 154 7.17 -13.41 -0.54
CA LEU A 154 6.20 -13.71 -1.60
C LEU A 154 6.82 -13.64 -3.00
N SER A 155 7.73 -12.69 -3.24
CA SER A 155 8.42 -12.55 -4.53
C SER A 155 9.33 -13.74 -4.86
N ASN A 156 9.70 -14.55 -3.86
CA ASN A 156 10.50 -15.77 -4.01
C ASN A 156 9.74 -17.03 -3.58
N TYR A 157 8.40 -16.98 -3.59
CA TYR A 157 7.56 -18.07 -3.12
C TYR A 157 7.79 -19.37 -3.90
N GLU A 158 8.03 -20.48 -3.18
CA GLU A 158 8.47 -21.78 -3.71
C GLU A 158 9.84 -21.75 -4.41
N GLN A 159 10.75 -20.89 -3.96
CA GLN A 159 12.09 -20.71 -4.55
C GLN A 159 12.05 -20.31 -6.03
N LYS A 160 10.95 -19.65 -6.43
CA LYS A 160 10.75 -19.13 -7.77
C LYS A 160 10.49 -17.65 -7.69
N GLU A 161 11.17 -16.91 -8.54
CA GLU A 161 10.89 -15.49 -8.74
C GLU A 161 9.45 -15.33 -9.27
N ARG A 162 8.67 -14.48 -8.60
CA ARG A 162 7.28 -14.19 -8.92
C ARG A 162 7.16 -12.79 -9.48
N SER A 163 6.18 -12.60 -10.36
CA SER A 163 5.84 -11.26 -10.85
C SER A 163 5.26 -10.38 -9.72
N GLU A 164 5.34 -9.07 -9.89
CA GLU A 164 4.72 -8.10 -8.98
C GLU A 164 3.21 -8.33 -8.87
N GLU A 165 2.53 -8.61 -9.99
CA GLU A 165 1.10 -8.92 -10.01
C GLU A 165 0.77 -10.14 -9.13
N PHE A 166 1.58 -11.21 -9.21
CA PHE A 166 1.41 -12.38 -8.34
C PHE A 166 1.60 -12.00 -6.89
N THR A 167 2.67 -11.26 -6.59
CA THR A 167 3.05 -10.86 -5.23
C THR A 167 1.96 -10.03 -4.56
N VAL A 168 1.41 -9.02 -5.26
CA VAL A 168 0.32 -8.17 -4.75
C VAL A 168 -0.97 -8.97 -4.53
N ARG A 169 -1.34 -9.87 -5.46
CA ARG A 169 -2.54 -10.73 -5.28
C ARG A 169 -2.38 -11.73 -4.14
N ALA A 170 -1.19 -12.28 -3.99
CA ALA A 170 -0.84 -13.19 -2.91
C ALA A 170 -0.88 -12.50 -1.53
N TYR A 171 -0.50 -11.21 -1.47
CA TYR A 171 -0.51 -10.42 -0.25
C TYR A 171 -1.88 -10.39 0.44
N LYS A 172 -2.96 -10.15 -0.32
CA LYS A 172 -4.36 -10.17 0.19
C LYS A 172 -4.88 -11.56 0.55
N GLY A 173 -4.07 -12.61 0.40
CA GLY A 173 -4.51 -13.99 0.64
C GLY A 173 -5.39 -14.56 -0.47
N VAL A 174 -5.37 -13.99 -1.68
CA VAL A 174 -6.00 -14.58 -2.89
C VAL A 174 -5.16 -15.73 -3.44
N LEU A 175 -4.66 -16.60 -2.55
CA LEU A 175 -4.02 -17.87 -2.89
C LEU A 175 -4.81 -19.06 -2.34
N ARG A 176 -6.13 -18.91 -2.22
CA ARG A 176 -7.05 -20.05 -2.14
C ARG A 176 -8.11 -19.95 -3.23
N ARG A 177 -7.84 -20.67 -4.33
CA ARG A 177 -8.61 -20.92 -5.56
C ARG A 177 -8.30 -19.93 -6.70
N GLN A 178 -7.93 -20.51 -7.85
CA GLN A 178 -7.73 -19.88 -9.16
C GLN A 178 -6.29 -19.41 -9.49
N LEU A 179 -5.34 -20.34 -9.37
CA LEU A 179 -4.50 -20.61 -10.53
C LEU A 179 -5.40 -21.26 -11.60
N ILE A 180 -6.14 -20.46 -12.37
CA ILE A 180 -6.66 -20.72 -13.73
C ILE A 180 -7.21 -19.38 -14.27
N SER A 181 -6.61 -18.93 -15.37
CA SER A 181 -7.04 -17.92 -16.35
C SER A 181 -6.53 -16.46 -16.21
N PRO A 182 -5.92 -15.85 -17.27
CA PRO A 182 -5.27 -14.54 -17.22
C PRO A 182 -6.19 -13.32 -17.42
N LEU A 183 -7.52 -13.44 -17.29
CA LEU A 183 -8.46 -12.41 -17.78
C LEU A 183 -9.38 -11.76 -16.73
N CYS A 184 -9.20 -12.03 -15.44
CA CYS A 184 -10.06 -11.46 -14.41
C CYS A 184 -9.28 -10.42 -13.58
N HIS A 185 -9.91 -9.26 -13.37
CA HIS A 185 -9.50 -8.12 -12.54
C HIS A 185 -8.66 -7.01 -13.19
N PHE A 186 -9.06 -6.57 -14.39
CA PHE A 186 -9.06 -5.14 -14.74
C PHE A 186 -10.46 -4.50 -14.55
N GLY A 187 -11.47 -5.30 -14.19
CA GLY A 187 -12.88 -4.87 -14.05
C GLY A 187 -13.30 -4.35 -12.67
N GLU A 188 -12.51 -4.59 -11.61
CA GLU A 188 -12.86 -4.14 -10.24
C GLU A 188 -12.41 -2.71 -9.93
N ALA A 189 -11.31 -2.25 -10.53
CA ALA A 189 -10.90 -0.84 -10.45
C ALA A 189 -11.89 0.09 -11.16
N ILE A 190 -12.52 -0.37 -12.25
CA ILE A 190 -13.55 0.41 -12.98
C ILE A 190 -14.89 0.39 -12.24
N SER A 191 -15.24 -0.70 -11.55
CA SER A 191 -16.49 -0.78 -10.77
C SER A 191 -16.47 0.08 -9.51
N LEU A 192 -15.30 0.31 -8.91
CA LEU A 192 -15.14 1.23 -7.77
C LEU A 192 -15.26 2.71 -8.17
N SER A 193 -14.91 3.07 -9.41
CA SER A 193 -15.09 4.42 -9.96
C SER A 193 -16.56 4.79 -10.27
N LYS A 194 -17.49 3.80 -10.22
CA LYS A 194 -18.91 3.98 -10.58
C LYS A 194 -19.85 4.06 -9.38
N ARG A 195 -19.35 4.08 -8.13
CA ARG A 195 -20.24 4.33 -6.98
C ARG A 195 -20.61 5.83 -6.94
N PRO A 196 -21.89 6.18 -6.77
CA PRO A 196 -22.30 7.58 -6.70
C PRO A 196 -21.73 8.22 -5.43
N TYR A 197 -20.82 9.18 -5.62
CA TYR A 197 -20.39 10.09 -4.56
C TYR A 197 -21.48 11.14 -4.36
N HIS A 198 -22.25 11.03 -3.28
CA HIS A 198 -23.16 12.09 -2.84
C HIS A 198 -22.40 13.15 -2.05
N ARG A 199 -21.84 14.14 -2.74
CA ARG A 199 -21.83 15.54 -2.29
C ARG A 199 -21.41 16.45 -3.43
N GLY A 200 -22.28 17.42 -3.73
CA GLY A 200 -22.19 18.26 -4.92
C GLY A 200 -20.86 18.99 -5.06
N LYS A 201 -20.19 18.74 -6.19
CA LYS A 201 -19.50 19.70 -7.07
C LYS A 201 -19.07 18.94 -8.34
N SER A 202 -19.16 19.61 -9.49
CA SER A 202 -19.08 19.06 -10.85
C SER A 202 -17.80 18.25 -11.13
N LEU A 203 -17.97 17.07 -11.74
CA LEU A 203 -16.94 16.04 -11.97
C LEU A 203 -16.08 16.28 -13.24
N MET A 204 -16.29 17.38 -13.96
CA MET A 204 -15.62 17.61 -15.26
C MET A 204 -14.22 18.21 -15.19
N SER A 205 -13.72 18.62 -14.01
CA SER A 205 -12.39 19.27 -13.92
C SER A 205 -11.24 18.36 -13.50
N ILE A 206 -11.49 17.09 -13.12
CA ILE A 206 -10.43 16.21 -12.56
C ILE A 206 -10.08 15.03 -13.49
N LEU A 207 -10.89 14.71 -14.51
CA LEU A 207 -10.71 13.50 -15.33
C LEU A 207 -9.73 13.62 -16.51
N CYS A 208 -9.19 14.80 -16.81
CA CYS A 208 -8.47 15.01 -18.08
C CYS A 208 -6.96 14.59 -18.08
N PRO A 209 -6.17 14.71 -16.99
CA PRO A 209 -4.75 14.34 -17.06
C PRO A 209 -4.48 12.83 -16.98
N LEU A 210 -5.33 12.08 -16.27
CA LEU A 210 -5.15 10.64 -16.01
C LEU A 210 -5.56 9.75 -17.19
N GLN A 211 -6.53 10.17 -18.01
CA GLN A 211 -6.91 9.44 -19.21
C GLN A 211 -5.80 9.45 -20.27
N HIS A 212 -5.06 10.55 -20.40
CA HIS A 212 -4.02 10.69 -21.41
C HIS A 212 -2.77 9.86 -21.08
N LEU A 213 -2.39 9.76 -19.81
CA LEU A 213 -1.29 8.89 -19.36
C LEU A 213 -1.63 7.41 -19.52
N LEU A 214 -2.87 7.01 -19.21
CA LEU A 214 -3.33 5.64 -19.37
C LEU A 214 -3.40 5.23 -20.85
N LEU A 215 -3.81 6.14 -21.74
CA LEU A 215 -3.87 5.89 -23.19
C LEU A 215 -2.48 5.75 -23.81
N GLU A 216 -1.52 6.58 -23.42
CA GLU A 216 -0.13 6.49 -23.90
C GLU A 216 0.58 5.22 -23.39
N PHE A 217 0.31 4.82 -22.15
CA PHE A 217 0.83 3.57 -21.59
C PHE A 217 0.25 2.33 -22.29
N LEU A 218 -1.04 2.36 -22.64
CA LEU A 218 -1.70 1.29 -23.40
C LEU A 218 -1.24 1.26 -24.87
N LYS A 219 -1.08 2.41 -25.53
CA LYS A 219 -0.56 2.48 -26.92
C LYS A 219 0.84 1.92 -27.04
N ARG A 220 1.73 2.18 -26.06
CA ARG A 220 3.10 1.61 -26.03
C ARG A 220 3.10 0.09 -25.83
N LYS A 221 2.17 -0.47 -25.05
CA LYS A 221 2.06 -1.94 -24.85
C LYS A 221 1.45 -2.68 -26.04
N VAL A 222 0.53 -2.03 -26.78
CA VAL A 222 -0.20 -2.65 -27.90
C VAL A 222 0.69 -2.95 -29.13
N GLN A 223 1.83 -2.28 -29.30
CA GLN A 223 2.77 -2.60 -30.39
C GLN A 223 3.49 -3.96 -30.24
N SER A 224 3.37 -4.65 -29.09
CA SER A 224 4.02 -5.95 -28.84
C SER A 224 3.10 -7.17 -28.94
N ILE A 225 1.82 -6.99 -29.30
CA ILE A 225 0.82 -8.06 -29.22
C ILE A 225 0.43 -8.53 -30.63
N GLN A 226 0.46 -9.85 -30.86
CA GLN A 226 0.08 -10.46 -32.14
C GLN A 226 -1.35 -10.08 -32.57
N LEU A 227 -1.56 -9.90 -33.88
CA LEU A 227 -2.81 -9.40 -34.49
C LEU A 227 -4.09 -10.10 -33.99
N GLY A 228 -4.02 -11.39 -33.64
CA GLY A 228 -5.19 -12.14 -33.16
C GLY A 228 -5.75 -11.69 -31.81
N THR A 229 -4.93 -11.08 -30.95
CA THR A 229 -5.40 -10.55 -29.64
C THR A 229 -6.07 -9.18 -29.80
N LEU A 230 -5.71 -8.45 -30.86
CA LEU A 230 -6.22 -7.10 -31.13
C LEU A 230 -7.70 -7.14 -31.56
N GLU A 231 -8.09 -8.13 -32.37
CA GLU A 231 -9.50 -8.36 -32.72
C GLU A 231 -10.35 -8.71 -31.50
N LEU A 232 -9.81 -9.51 -30.58
CA LEU A 232 -10.53 -9.92 -29.37
C LEU A 232 -10.73 -8.73 -28.42
N VAL A 233 -9.72 -7.87 -28.28
CA VAL A 233 -9.79 -6.63 -27.50
C VAL A 233 -10.79 -5.66 -28.14
N GLN A 234 -10.75 -5.47 -29.46
CA GLN A 234 -11.68 -4.59 -30.17
C GLN A 234 -13.14 -5.09 -30.10
N LYS A 235 -13.38 -6.41 -30.23
CA LYS A 235 -14.72 -6.99 -30.02
C LYS A 235 -15.22 -6.75 -28.60
N THR A 236 -14.34 -6.87 -27.61
CA THR A 236 -14.69 -6.66 -26.20
C THR A 236 -14.98 -5.19 -25.93
N TRP A 237 -14.22 -4.28 -26.53
CA TRP A 237 -14.43 -2.83 -26.39
C TRP A 237 -15.70 -2.34 -27.10
N LYS A 238 -16.05 -2.89 -28.27
CA LYS A 238 -17.34 -2.63 -28.93
C LYS A 238 -18.51 -3.16 -28.09
N LYS A 239 -18.37 -4.35 -27.51
CA LYS A 239 -19.39 -4.94 -26.63
C LYS A 239 -19.58 -4.15 -25.33
N CYS A 240 -18.54 -3.45 -24.87
CA CYS A 240 -18.59 -2.57 -23.71
C CYS A 240 -18.88 -1.09 -24.03
N GLY A 241 -19.15 -0.74 -25.30
CA GLY A 241 -19.49 0.62 -25.73
C GLY A 241 -18.36 1.65 -25.61
N ILE A 242 -17.11 1.19 -25.51
CA ILE A 242 -15.92 2.05 -25.35
C ILE A 242 -15.52 2.68 -26.70
N ILE A 243 -15.84 2.01 -27.80
CA ILE A 243 -15.69 2.50 -29.17
C ILE A 243 -17.00 2.23 -29.91
N PRO A 244 -17.47 3.16 -30.78
CA PRO A 244 -18.69 2.96 -31.54
C PRO A 244 -18.58 1.72 -32.46
N ALA A 245 -19.74 1.13 -32.74
CA ALA A 245 -19.87 -0.12 -33.50
C ALA A 245 -19.30 0.00 -34.92
#